data_AF-A0A8J4PP67-F1
#
_entry.id   AF-A0A8J4PP67-F1
#
_cell.length_a   1.000
_cell.length_b   1.000
_cell.length_c   1.000
_cell.angle_alpha   90.00
_cell.angle_beta   90.00
_cell.angle_gamma   90.00
#
_symmetry.space_group_name_H-M   'P 1'
#
loop_
_entity.id
_entity.type
_entity.pdbx_description
1 polymer ?
#
loop_
_entity_poly.entity_id
_entity_poly.type
_entity_poly.pdbx_seq_one_letter_code
_entity_poly.pdbx_strand_id
1 'polypeptide(L)'
;EKEIPNPNNLLFSFDAPKIESYISYLIGNGSIVTVFGMNYHNPVLVTIGGVECHFPNSTDSNTTTCFLPKFDSDFETPEDGNLTIHILVGGQTTESDIFVFNEAQRNDPPPASKMKWLIPAIVIPCFLALLCAVAVTIILVKRHKKMKALRKMFKN
;
A
#
# COMPACT_ATOMS: atom_id res chain seq x y z
N GLU A 1 29.06 16.08 36.28
CA GLU A 1 28.09 14.96 36.36
C GLU A 1 28.38 14.15 37.61
N LYS A 2 27.36 13.83 38.41
CA LYS A 2 27.53 13.02 39.63
C LYS A 2 27.05 11.61 39.29
N GLU A 3 27.98 10.66 39.13
CA GLU A 3 27.64 9.25 38.89
C GLU A 3 26.79 8.74 40.05
N ILE A 4 25.59 8.25 39.74
CA ILE A 4 24.71 7.60 40.72
C ILE A 4 25.24 6.16 40.83
N PRO A 5 25.81 5.75 41.98
CA PRO A 5 26.33 4.41 42.13
C PRO A 5 25.19 3.40 42.00
N ASN A 6 25.33 2.45 41.08
CA ASN A 6 24.38 1.36 40.88
C ASN A 6 24.38 0.48 42.15
N PRO A 7 23.33 0.53 43.00
CA PRO A 7 23.35 -0.11 44.31
C PRO A 7 23.41 -1.65 44.24
N ASN A 8 23.16 -2.23 43.06
CA ASN A 8 23.10 -3.67 42.85
C ASN A 8 24.23 -4.23 41.97
N ASN A 9 25.20 -3.39 41.56
CA ASN A 9 26.28 -3.78 40.64
C ASN A 9 25.76 -4.51 39.36
N LEU A 10 24.57 -4.16 38.91
CA LEU A 10 23.93 -4.76 37.73
C LEU A 10 24.53 -4.16 36.46
N LEU A 11 25.37 -4.92 35.77
CA LEU A 11 25.84 -4.55 34.45
C LEU A 11 24.73 -4.86 33.43
N PHE A 12 24.03 -3.83 32.97
CA PHE A 12 23.09 -3.95 31.87
C PHE A 12 23.84 -3.72 30.55
N SER A 13 23.90 -4.74 29.70
CA SER A 13 24.41 -4.66 28.34
C SER A 13 23.36 -5.23 27.40
N PHE A 14 23.14 -4.55 26.28
CA PHE A 14 22.28 -5.03 25.21
C PHE A 14 23.15 -5.54 24.07
N ASP A 15 22.76 -6.66 23.48
CA ASP A 15 23.44 -7.17 22.30
C ASP A 15 23.15 -6.27 21.09
N ALA A 16 24.16 -6.09 20.23
CA ALA A 16 24.02 -5.32 19.01
C ALA A 16 22.97 -5.92 18.06
N PRO A 17 22.29 -5.07 17.25
CA PRO A 17 21.39 -5.56 16.22
C PRO A 17 22.15 -6.37 15.17
N LYS A 18 21.51 -7.39 14.61
CA LYS A 18 22.07 -8.23 13.53
C LYS A 18 21.08 -8.37 12.41
N ILE A 19 21.56 -8.23 11.18
CA ILE A 19 20.80 -8.45 9.95
C ILE A 19 21.08 -9.86 9.44
N GLU A 20 20.03 -10.63 9.17
CA GLU A 20 20.15 -11.99 8.62
C GLU A 20 19.65 -12.06 7.17
N SER A 21 18.49 -11.46 6.91
CA SER A 21 17.88 -11.48 5.58
C SER A 21 16.88 -10.33 5.44
N TYR A 22 16.38 -10.14 4.23
CA TYR A 22 15.35 -9.16 3.94
C TYR A 22 14.39 -9.70 2.88
N ILE A 23 13.19 -9.13 2.86
CA ILE A 23 12.27 -9.20 1.73
C ILE A 23 11.87 -7.78 1.37
N SER A 24 11.64 -7.53 0.08
CA SER A 24 11.15 -6.25 -0.40
C SER A 24 10.04 -6.46 -1.42
N TYR A 25 9.08 -5.54 -1.42
CA TYR A 25 8.00 -5.52 -2.40
C TYR A 25 7.73 -4.09 -2.85
N LEU A 26 7.60 -3.92 -4.17
CA LEU A 26 7.33 -2.63 -4.78
C LEU A 26 5.91 -2.15 -4.41
N ILE A 27 5.77 -0.88 -4.02
CA ILE A 27 4.49 -0.22 -3.81
C ILE A 27 4.53 1.21 -4.37
N GLY A 28 3.79 1.43 -5.46
CA GLY A 28 3.75 2.72 -6.14
C GLY A 28 5.14 3.13 -6.65
N ASN A 29 5.70 4.19 -6.06
CA ASN A 29 7.01 4.74 -6.40
C ASN A 29 8.11 4.36 -5.37
N GLY A 30 7.87 3.39 -4.49
CA GLY A 30 8.87 2.95 -3.52
C GLY A 30 8.72 1.47 -3.25
N SER A 31 9.29 1.02 -2.15
CA SER A 31 9.22 -0.37 -1.72
C SER A 31 8.93 -0.44 -0.23
N ILE A 32 8.16 -1.43 0.21
CA ILE A 32 8.17 -1.79 1.62
C ILE A 32 9.23 -2.87 1.79
N VAL A 33 10.09 -2.66 2.78
CA VAL A 33 11.20 -3.54 3.10
C VAL A 33 10.96 -4.09 4.50
N THR A 34 11.00 -5.41 4.61
CA THR A 34 11.00 -6.10 5.89
C THR A 34 12.37 -6.74 6.08
N VAL A 35 13.06 -6.35 7.15
CA VAL A 35 14.36 -6.88 7.51
C VAL A 35 14.20 -7.85 8.68
N PHE A 36 14.79 -9.03 8.52
CA PHE A 36 14.83 -10.09 9.52
C PHE A 36 16.19 -10.11 10.20
N GLY A 37 16.20 -10.40 11.49
CA GLY A 37 17.41 -10.37 12.28
C GLY A 37 17.20 -10.58 13.77
N MET A 38 18.00 -9.90 14.58
CA MET A 38 17.96 -10.00 16.04
C MET A 38 18.16 -8.64 16.71
N ASN A 39 17.67 -8.54 17.95
CA ASN A 39 17.82 -7.40 18.85
C ASN A 39 17.26 -6.08 18.32
N TYR A 40 16.18 -6.16 17.53
CA TYR A 40 15.43 -4.99 17.09
C TYR A 40 14.49 -4.52 18.19
N HIS A 41 14.38 -3.21 18.38
CA HIS A 41 13.34 -2.64 19.21
C HIS A 41 13.06 -1.21 18.76
N ASN A 42 11.89 -0.68 19.13
CA ASN A 42 11.58 0.72 18.87
C ASN A 42 12.27 1.62 19.92
N PRO A 43 12.79 2.80 19.54
CA PRO A 43 12.88 3.33 18.17
C PRO A 43 14.00 2.65 17.37
N VAL A 44 13.74 2.44 16.07
CA VAL A 44 14.69 1.92 15.09
C VAL A 44 14.84 2.91 13.95
N LEU A 45 16.05 3.06 13.42
CA LEU A 45 16.34 3.82 12.21
C LEU A 45 16.91 2.85 11.18
N VAL A 46 16.41 2.94 9.94
CA VAL A 46 16.84 2.08 8.84
C VAL A 46 17.19 2.97 7.66
N THR A 47 18.36 2.73 7.06
CA THR A 47 18.83 3.41 5.85
C THR A 47 19.31 2.36 4.85
N ILE A 48 18.94 2.48 3.58
CA ILE A 48 19.30 1.51 2.52
C ILE A 48 19.95 2.27 1.38
N GLY A 49 21.20 1.93 1.05
CA GLY A 49 21.97 2.64 0.02
C GLY A 49 22.10 4.13 0.33
N GLY A 50 22.17 4.52 1.60
CA GLY A 50 22.20 5.92 2.02
C GLY A 50 20.86 6.66 2.02
N VAL A 51 19.77 6.03 1.59
CA VAL A 51 18.41 6.60 1.64
C VAL A 51 17.71 6.20 2.93
N GLU A 52 17.13 7.17 3.64
CA GLU A 52 16.38 6.91 4.87
C GLU A 52 15.04 6.24 4.59
N CYS A 53 14.77 5.17 5.32
CA CYS A 53 13.53 4.43 5.26
C CYS A 53 12.47 5.14 6.13
N HIS A 54 11.29 5.40 5.57
CA HIS A 54 10.20 6.06 6.28
C HIS A 54 9.41 5.10 7.17
N PHE A 55 8.94 5.61 8.31
CA PHE A 55 8.10 4.90 9.27
C PHE A 55 8.65 3.51 9.68
N PRO A 56 9.93 3.41 10.07
CA PRO A 56 10.47 2.15 10.56
C PRO A 56 9.73 1.73 11.83
N ASN A 57 9.28 0.47 11.85
CA ASN A 57 8.59 -0.09 12.99
C ASN A 57 9.04 -1.54 13.19
N SER A 58 9.60 -1.81 14.36
CA SER A 58 9.89 -3.16 14.81
C SER A 58 8.64 -3.79 15.42
N THR A 59 8.14 -4.84 14.78
CA THR A 59 6.99 -5.61 15.28
C THR A 59 7.42 -6.48 16.45
N ASP A 60 8.59 -7.11 16.32
CA ASP A 60 9.19 -8.00 17.32
C ASP A 60 10.72 -7.76 17.40
N SER A 61 11.40 -8.50 18.28
CA SER A 61 12.87 -8.44 18.41
C SER A 61 13.64 -8.86 17.16
N ASN A 62 12.96 -9.47 16.18
CA ASN A 62 13.58 -10.11 15.03
C ASN A 62 13.10 -9.54 13.70
N THR A 63 12.13 -8.63 13.71
CA THR A 63 11.48 -8.13 12.50
C THR A 63 11.33 -6.62 12.58
N THR A 64 11.79 -5.93 11.54
CA THR A 64 11.53 -4.50 11.36
C THR A 64 11.05 -4.24 9.94
N THR A 65 10.07 -3.36 9.80
CA THR A 65 9.48 -3.02 8.49
C THR A 65 9.54 -1.51 8.30
N CYS A 66 9.86 -1.07 7.10
CA CYS A 66 9.90 0.34 6.73
C CYS A 66 9.49 0.55 5.26
N PHE A 67 9.13 1.78 4.91
CA PHE A 67 8.89 2.19 3.53
C PHE A 67 10.15 2.86 2.97
N LEU A 68 10.82 2.22 2.02
CA LEU A 68 11.93 2.78 1.27
C LEU A 68 11.37 3.61 0.10
N PRO A 69 11.55 4.94 0.09
CA PRO A 69 11.15 5.75 -1.07
C PRO A 69 11.98 5.39 -2.30
N LYS A 70 11.55 5.81 -3.49
CA LYS A 70 12.40 5.71 -4.68
C LYS A 70 13.73 6.41 -4.44
N PHE A 71 14.77 5.81 -5.00
CA PHE A 71 16.02 6.49 -5.25
C PHE A 71 15.81 7.66 -6.21
N ASP A 72 16.56 8.74 -6.01
CA ASP A 72 16.59 9.87 -6.94
C ASP A 72 17.19 9.46 -8.28
N SER A 73 16.91 10.23 -9.34
CA SER A 73 17.38 9.92 -10.70
C SER A 73 18.91 9.85 -10.81
N ASP A 74 19.59 10.50 -9.88
CA ASP A 74 21.04 10.66 -9.86
C ASP A 74 21.71 9.62 -8.94
N PHE A 75 20.93 8.65 -8.44
CA PHE A 75 21.44 7.58 -7.61
C PHE A 75 22.29 6.62 -8.44
N GLU A 76 23.57 6.56 -8.12
CA GLU A 76 24.50 5.60 -8.71
C GLU A 76 24.41 4.28 -7.94
N THR A 77 23.86 3.26 -8.60
CA THR A 77 23.91 1.89 -8.08
C THR A 77 25.37 1.41 -8.09
N PRO A 78 25.87 0.83 -6.99
CA PRO A 78 27.20 0.22 -6.93
C PRO A 78 27.42 -0.84 -8.04
N GLU A 79 28.68 -1.03 -8.46
CA GLU A 79 29.05 -1.96 -9.55
C GLU A 79 28.65 -3.42 -9.28
N ASP A 80 28.57 -3.82 -8.01
CA ASP A 80 28.14 -5.15 -7.57
C ASP A 80 26.61 -5.30 -7.47
N GLY A 81 25.86 -4.21 -7.65
CA GLY A 81 24.40 -4.17 -7.60
C GLY A 81 23.81 -4.31 -6.20
N ASN A 82 24.64 -4.41 -5.17
CA ASN A 82 24.22 -4.55 -3.78
C ASN A 82 24.23 -3.18 -3.10
N LEU A 83 23.22 -2.94 -2.26
CA LEU A 83 23.10 -1.76 -1.42
C LEU A 83 23.28 -2.17 0.05
N THR A 84 23.93 -1.29 0.80
CA THR A 84 24.11 -1.45 2.24
C THR A 84 22.82 -1.13 2.98
N ILE A 85 22.33 -2.08 3.77
CA ILE A 85 21.32 -1.85 4.81
C ILE A 85 22.06 -1.45 6.08
N HIS A 86 21.80 -0.26 6.60
CA HIS A 86 22.30 0.20 7.89
C HIS A 86 21.12 0.37 8.86
N ILE A 87 21.22 -0.27 10.02
CA ILE A 87 20.20 -0.25 11.08
C ILE A 87 20.82 0.31 12.36
N LEU A 88 20.13 1.27 12.98
CA LEU A 88 20.47 1.88 14.25
C LEU A 88 19.35 1.62 15.27
N VAL A 89 19.69 0.95 16.36
CA VAL A 89 18.78 0.59 17.46
C VAL A 89 19.45 0.93 18.78
N GLY A 90 18.83 1.80 19.59
CA GLY A 90 19.34 2.12 20.94
C GLY A 90 20.78 2.67 20.99
N GLY A 91 21.25 3.31 19.92
CA GLY A 91 22.63 3.80 19.80
C GLY A 91 23.64 2.79 19.24
N GLN A 92 23.21 1.56 18.94
CA GLN A 92 24.04 0.53 18.32
C GLN A 92 23.71 0.39 16.83
N THR A 93 24.75 0.28 16.01
CA THR A 93 24.63 0.18 14.55
C THR A 93 25.01 -1.20 14.03
N THR A 94 24.43 -1.58 12.90
CA THR A 94 24.79 -2.78 12.14
C THR A 94 24.59 -2.54 10.66
N GLU A 95 25.43 -3.16 9.84
CA GLU A 95 25.46 -2.96 8.38
C GLU A 95 25.48 -4.30 7.64
N SER A 96 24.86 -4.34 6.46
CA SER A 96 24.86 -5.52 5.60
C SER A 96 24.64 -5.17 4.13
N ASP A 97 25.56 -5.61 3.26
CA ASP A 97 25.54 -5.37 1.81
C ASP A 97 24.77 -6.45 1.04
N ILE A 98 23.54 -6.72 1.48
CA ILE A 98 22.72 -7.81 0.91
C ILE A 98 21.57 -7.32 0.05
N PHE A 99 21.24 -6.02 0.09
CA PHE A 99 20.05 -5.49 -0.55
C PHE A 99 20.23 -5.32 -2.06
N VAL A 100 19.46 -6.04 -2.87
CA VAL A 100 19.47 -5.91 -4.33
C VAL A 100 18.24 -5.12 -4.74
N PHE A 101 18.46 -3.94 -5.36
CA PHE A 101 17.37 -3.16 -5.90
C PHE A 101 16.96 -3.70 -7.27
N ASN A 102 15.85 -4.44 -7.32
CA ASN A 102 15.36 -5.00 -8.57
C ASN A 102 14.45 -4.01 -9.31
N GLU A 103 15.02 -3.21 -10.21
CA GLU A 103 14.26 -2.32 -11.09
C GLU A 103 13.32 -3.07 -12.05
N ALA A 104 13.50 -4.37 -12.30
CA ALA A 104 12.70 -5.10 -13.28
C ALA A 104 11.21 -5.22 -12.88
N GLN A 105 10.87 -5.09 -11.59
CA GLN A 105 9.48 -5.00 -11.12
C GLN A 105 8.78 -3.68 -11.49
N ARG A 106 9.51 -2.68 -11.98
CA ARG A 106 8.98 -1.39 -12.46
C ARG A 106 8.25 -1.52 -13.81
N ASN A 107 8.62 -2.51 -14.61
CA ASN A 107 8.11 -2.66 -15.98
C ASN A 107 6.79 -3.43 -16.07
N ASP A 108 6.34 -4.05 -14.99
CA ASP A 108 4.98 -4.56 -14.95
C ASP A 108 4.03 -3.37 -14.76
N PRO A 109 3.19 -3.05 -15.76
CA PRO A 109 2.19 -2.03 -15.57
C PRO A 109 1.35 -2.42 -14.34
N PRO A 110 1.06 -1.48 -13.41
CA PRO A 110 0.15 -1.77 -12.31
C PRO A 110 -1.11 -2.39 -12.91
N PRO A 111 -1.65 -3.49 -12.37
CA PRO A 111 -2.79 -4.17 -12.97
C PRO A 111 -3.87 -3.11 -13.19
N ALA A 112 -4.06 -2.75 -14.46
CA ALA A 112 -4.84 -1.60 -14.84
C ALA A 112 -6.19 -1.74 -14.14
N SER A 113 -6.47 -0.82 -13.24
CA SER A 113 -7.64 -0.89 -12.37
C SER A 113 -8.87 -1.11 -13.26
N LYS A 114 -9.45 -2.32 -13.18
CA LYS A 114 -10.68 -2.72 -13.88
C LYS A 114 -11.92 -1.93 -13.39
N MET A 115 -11.74 -0.71 -12.90
CA MET A 115 -12.81 0.17 -12.41
C MET A 115 -13.27 1.16 -13.47
N LYS A 116 -12.52 1.40 -14.55
CA LYS A 116 -12.94 2.34 -15.62
C LYS A 116 -14.05 1.83 -16.53
N TRP A 117 -14.39 0.53 -16.48
CA TRP A 117 -15.40 -0.08 -17.36
C TRP A 117 -16.68 -0.56 -16.66
N LEU A 118 -16.79 -0.39 -15.34
CA LEU A 118 -18.02 -0.72 -14.60
C LEU A 118 -19.10 0.37 -14.74
N ILE A 119 -18.68 1.64 -14.91
CA ILE A 119 -19.61 2.76 -15.04
C ILE A 119 -20.46 2.67 -16.34
N PRO A 120 -19.88 2.44 -17.54
CA PRO A 120 -20.70 2.29 -18.76
C PRO A 120 -21.59 1.04 -18.71
N ALA A 121 -21.09 -0.06 -18.15
CA ALA A 121 -21.79 -1.35 -18.13
C ALA A 121 -23.05 -1.35 -17.25
N ILE A 122 -23.12 -0.52 -16.20
CA ILE A 122 -24.30 -0.41 -15.33
C ILE A 122 -25.24 0.70 -15.80
N VAL A 123 -24.68 1.83 -16.26
CA VAL A 123 -25.46 3.02 -16.61
C VAL A 123 -26.31 2.76 -17.86
N ILE A 124 -25.75 2.11 -18.89
CA ILE A 124 -26.46 1.83 -20.15
C ILE A 124 -27.73 0.98 -19.96
N PRO A 125 -27.70 -0.18 -19.28
CA PRO A 125 -28.91 -0.98 -19.07
C PRO A 125 -29.94 -0.28 -18.16
N CYS A 126 -29.50 0.50 -17.16
CA CYS A 126 -30.43 1.28 -16.33
C CYS A 126 -31.19 2.35 -17.13
N PHE A 127 -30.51 3.07 -18.03
CA PHE A 127 -31.16 4.07 -18.89
C PHE A 127 -32.16 3.43 -19.87
N LEU A 128 -31.81 2.28 -20.46
CA LEU A 128 -32.73 1.53 -21.34
C LEU A 128 -33.97 1.03 -20.59
N ALA A 129 -33.81 0.48 -19.38
CA ALA A 129 -34.92 0.03 -18.55
C ALA A 129 -35.87 1.18 -18.19
N LEU A 130 -35.32 2.36 -17.85
CA LEU A 130 -36.10 3.55 -17.52
C LEU A 130 -36.94 4.03 -18.72
N LEU A 131 -36.34 4.09 -19.92
CA LEU A 131 -37.03 4.50 -21.14
C LEU A 131 -38.18 3.55 -21.50
N CYS A 132 -37.97 2.24 -21.37
CA CYS A 132 -39.02 1.23 -21.58
C CYS A 132 -40.18 1.41 -20.58
N ALA A 133 -39.90 1.65 -19.30
CA ALA A 133 -40.93 1.87 -18.29
C ALA A 133 -41.77 3.14 -18.58
N VAL A 134 -41.13 4.22 -19.03
CA VAL A 134 -41.82 5.45 -19.43
C VAL A 134 -42.70 5.22 -20.67
N ALA A 135 -42.23 4.48 -21.67
CA ALA A 135 -43.03 4.17 -22.85
C ALA A 135 -44.28 3.35 -22.49
N VAL A 136 -44.14 2.33 -21.65
CA VAL A 136 -45.26 1.48 -21.19
C VAL A 136 -46.29 2.29 -20.42
N THR A 137 -45.86 3.17 -19.50
CA THR A 137 -46.79 4.02 -18.73
C THR A 137 -47.58 4.97 -19.64
N ILE A 138 -46.94 5.58 -20.66
CA ILE A 138 -47.64 6.43 -21.64
C ILE A 138 -48.68 5.63 -22.43
N ILE A 139 -48.35 4.40 -22.87
CA ILE A 139 -49.27 3.52 -23.60
C ILE A 139 -50.48 3.16 -22.73
N LEU A 140 -50.25 2.79 -21.46
CA LEU A 140 -51.32 2.44 -20.52
C LEU A 140 -52.24 3.63 -20.23
N VAL A 141 -51.69 4.82 -20.02
CA VAL A 141 -52.49 6.04 -19.80
C VAL A 141 -53.33 6.37 -21.05
N LYS A 142 -52.76 6.24 -22.26
CA LYS A 142 -53.51 6.44 -23.50
C LYS A 142 -54.63 5.40 -23.66
N ARG A 143 -54.36 4.10 -23.40
CA ARG A 143 -55.40 3.05 -23.44
C ARG A 143 -56.50 3.33 -22.43
N HIS A 144 -56.15 3.72 -21.20
CA HIS A 144 -57.13 3.99 -20.17
C HIS A 144 -58.02 5.19 -20.50
N LYS A 145 -57.46 6.27 -21.08
CA LYS A 145 -58.25 7.40 -21.57
C LYS A 145 -59.21 6.99 -22.71
N LYS A 146 -58.76 6.17 -23.67
CA LYS A 146 -59.62 5.65 -24.73
C LYS A 146 -60.77 4.79 -24.19
N MET A 147 -60.49 3.90 -23.23
CA MET A 147 -61.51 3.06 -22.59
C MET A 147 -62.52 3.89 -21.79
N LYS A 148 -62.07 4.95 -21.10
CA LYS A 148 -62.98 5.89 -20.43
C LYS A 148 -63.85 6.67 -21.40
N ALA A 149 -63.33 7.05 -22.57
CA ALA A 149 -64.11 7.73 -23.61
C ALA A 149 -65.19 6.79 -24.20
N LEU A 150 -64.83 5.54 -24.52
CA LEU A 150 -65.78 4.55 -25.01
C LEU A 150 -66.87 4.22 -23.98
N ARG A 151 -66.51 4.02 -22.70
CA ARG A 151 -67.50 3.81 -21.62
C ARG A 151 -68.49 4.96 -21.45
N LYS A 152 -68.10 6.20 -21.77
CA LYS A 152 -69.02 7.34 -21.75
C LYS A 152 -70.02 7.32 -22.91
N MET A 153 -69.64 6.76 -24.07
CA MET A 153 -70.54 6.67 -25.24
C MET A 153 -71.56 5.53 -25.11
N PHE A 154 -71.23 4.44 -24.39
CA PHE A 154 -72.15 3.31 -24.17
C PHE A 154 -73.05 3.46 -22.93
N LYS A 155 -73.06 4.62 -22.26
CA LYS A 155 -73.88 4.89 -21.06
C LYS A 155 -75.12 5.76 -21.33
N ASN A 156 -75.62 5.76 -22.58
CA ASN A 156 -76.93 6.29 -22.95
C ASN A 156 -77.84 5.13 -23.35
#